data_AF-A0A318A122-F1
#
_entry.id   AF-A0A318A122-F1
#
_cell.length_a   1.000
_cell.length_b   1.000
_cell.length_c   1.000
_cell.angle_alpha   90.00
_cell.angle_beta   90.00
_cell.angle_gamma   90.00
#
_symmetry.space_group_name_H-M   'P 1'
#
loop_
_entity.id
_entity.type
_entity.pdbx_description
1 polymer ?
#
loop_
_entity_poly.entity_id
_entity_poly.type
_entity_poly.pdbx_seq_one_letter_code
_entity_poly.pdbx_strand_id
1 'polypeptide(L)'
;MIDWAAFLVVAAAALVSSAIVVSLYSLGLRLLTTAGRIPTVDPAEFTGAITVLSPARAAKEAKKARKARKANPLTAGQKRLALLGGYACFTICVLAVLYGVYLIIPALHS
;
A
#
# COMPACT_ATOMS: atom_id res chain seq x y z
N MET A 1 22.24 -27.72 22.14
CA MET A 1 20.87 -28.26 22.06
C MET A 1 20.06 -27.31 21.20
N ILE A 2 19.17 -27.79 20.32
CA ILE A 2 18.37 -26.91 19.45
C ILE A 2 17.33 -26.19 20.31
N ASP A 3 17.27 -24.86 20.17
CA ASP A 3 16.22 -24.04 20.80
C ASP A 3 14.99 -23.98 19.90
N TRP A 4 14.04 -24.90 20.13
CA TRP A 4 12.78 -24.97 19.40
C TRP A 4 11.89 -23.74 19.62
N ALA A 5 12.03 -23.03 20.75
CA ALA A 5 11.22 -21.85 21.04
C ALA A 5 11.62 -20.66 20.16
N ALA A 6 12.91 -20.50 19.85
CA ALA A 6 13.40 -19.46 18.96
C ALA A 6 12.74 -19.52 17.56
N PHE A 7 12.52 -20.72 17.02
CA PHE A 7 11.83 -20.88 15.73
C PHE A 7 10.38 -20.39 15.78
N LEU A 8 9.65 -20.69 16.85
CA LEU A 8 8.27 -20.22 17.02
C LEU A 8 8.20 -18.70 17.15
N VAL A 9 9.14 -18.10 17.87
CA VAL A 9 9.22 -16.63 18.01
C VAL A 9 9.43 -15.97 16.66
N VAL A 10 10.37 -16.46 15.85
CA VAL A 10 10.64 -15.92 14.50
C VAL A 10 9.42 -16.10 13.59
N ALA A 11 8.78 -17.27 13.62
CA ALA A 11 7.57 -17.53 12.82
C ALA A 11 6.43 -16.57 13.20
N ALA A 12 6.16 -16.40 14.49
CA ALA A 12 5.13 -15.48 14.97
C ALA A 12 5.47 -14.02 14.64
N ALA A 13 6.72 -13.60 14.87
CA ALA A 13 7.17 -12.25 14.57
C ALA A 13 7.06 -11.92 13.08
N ALA A 14 7.44 -12.86 12.20
CA ALA A 14 7.33 -12.69 10.75
C ALA A 14 5.87 -12.59 10.30
N LEU A 15 4.98 -13.46 10.81
CA LEU A 15 3.56 -13.43 10.48
C LEU A 15 2.89 -12.13 10.93
N VAL A 16 3.13 -11.72 12.18
CA VAL A 16 2.57 -10.49 12.74
C VAL A 16 3.09 -9.27 11.99
N SER A 17 4.40 -9.19 11.74
CA SER A 17 5.00 -8.06 11.01
C SER A 17 4.45 -7.96 9.59
N SER A 18 4.34 -9.08 8.88
CA SER A 18 3.75 -9.13 7.54
C SER A 18 2.30 -8.66 7.56
N ALA A 19 1.48 -9.17 8.48
CA ALA A 19 0.09 -8.77 8.62
C ALA A 19 -0.06 -7.25 8.87
N ILE A 20 0.78 -6.69 9.74
CA ILE A 20 0.78 -5.25 10.07
C ILE A 20 1.13 -4.42 8.83
N VAL A 21 2.24 -4.73 8.15
CA VAL A 21 2.73 -4.00 6.96
C VAL A 21 1.69 -4.05 5.83
N VAL A 22 1.15 -5.23 5.54
CA VAL A 22 0.13 -5.42 4.49
C VAL A 22 -1.16 -4.68 4.84
N SER A 23 -1.59 -4.72 6.10
CA SER A 23 -2.80 -4.02 6.55
C SER A 23 -2.64 -2.51 6.48
N LEU A 24 -1.51 -1.96 6.94
CA LEU A 24 -1.20 -0.52 6.84
C LEU A 24 -1.17 -0.05 5.39
N TYR A 25 -0.52 -0.82 4.51
CA TYR A 25 -0.46 -0.48 3.08
C TYR A 25 -1.85 -0.53 2.43
N SER A 26 -2.62 -1.59 2.69
CA SER A 26 -3.99 -1.74 2.18
C SER A 26 -4.92 -0.65 2.69
N LEU A 27 -4.81 -0.29 3.98
CA LEU A 27 -5.55 0.81 4.58
C LEU A 27 -5.15 2.15 3.96
N GLY A 28 -3.86 2.39 3.72
CA GLY A 28 -3.35 3.59 3.06
C GLY A 28 -3.93 3.77 1.66
N LEU A 29 -3.94 2.70 0.85
CA LEU A 29 -4.59 2.70 -0.47
C LEU A 29 -6.08 2.98 -0.37
N ARG A 30 -6.78 2.34 0.59
CA ARG A 30 -8.20 2.56 0.81
C ARG A 30 -8.49 4.03 1.16
N LEU A 31 -7.73 4.62 2.07
CA LEU A 31 -7.87 6.03 2.44
C LEU A 31 -7.61 6.98 1.26
N LEU A 32 -6.62 6.69 0.42
CA LEU A 32 -6.36 7.43 -0.81
C LEU A 32 -7.55 7.38 -1.77
N THR A 33 -8.14 6.19 -1.98
CA THR A 33 -9.33 6.04 -2.82
C THR A 33 -10.54 6.76 -2.24
N THR A 34 -10.74 6.70 -0.92
CA THR A 34 -11.79 7.44 -0.19
C THR A 34 -11.64 8.95 -0.35
N ALA A 35 -10.41 9.46 -0.34
CA ALA A 35 -10.13 10.86 -0.62
C ALA A 35 -10.34 11.27 -2.10
N GLY A 36 -10.62 10.31 -2.97
CA GLY A 36 -10.75 10.52 -4.42
C GLY A 36 -9.41 10.56 -5.14
N ARG A 37 -8.32 10.08 -4.57
CA ARG A 37 -7.04 9.86 -5.27
C ARG A 37 -6.94 8.38 -5.63
N ILE A 38 -7.66 7.97 -6.67
CA ILE A 38 -7.63 6.60 -7.16
C ILE A 38 -6.31 6.41 -7.93
N PRO A 39 -5.41 5.51 -7.51
CA PRO A 39 -4.22 5.18 -8.27
C PRO A 39 -4.63 4.45 -9.54
N THR A 40 -4.55 5.11 -10.70
CA THR A 40 -4.76 4.49 -12.00
C THR A 40 -3.40 4.41 -12.67
N VAL A 41 -2.97 3.19 -12.99
CA VAL A 41 -1.74 2.96 -13.76
C VAL A 41 -2.09 3.13 -15.24
N ASP A 42 -1.37 4.00 -15.95
CA ASP A 42 -1.48 4.04 -17.40
C ASP A 42 -0.94 2.72 -17.96
N PRO A 43 -1.65 2.05 -18.90
CA PRO A 43 -1.25 0.75 -19.37
C PRO A 43 0.15 0.83 -20.00
N ALA A 44 1.16 0.29 -19.33
CA ALA A 44 2.43 0.05 -19.97
C ALA A 44 2.21 -1.02 -21.04
N GLU A 45 2.47 -0.69 -22.30
CA GLU A 45 2.47 -1.67 -23.39
C GLU A 45 3.66 -2.60 -23.20
N PHE A 46 3.46 -3.66 -22.41
CA PHE A 46 4.41 -4.75 -22.37
C PHE A 46 4.28 -5.56 -23.66
N THR A 47 5.39 -5.66 -24.40
CA THR A 47 5.53 -6.34 -25.70
C THR A 47 5.28 -7.85 -25.67
N GLY A 48 4.86 -8.41 -24.53
CA GLY A 48 4.55 -9.83 -24.33
C GLY A 48 3.32 -9.99 -23.44
N ALA A 49 2.19 -10.31 -24.06
CA ALA A 49 0.86 -10.29 -23.48
C ALA A 49 0.64 -11.30 -22.33
N ILE A 50 0.06 -10.83 -21.21
CA ILE A 50 -0.88 -11.65 -20.41
C ILE A 50 -2.20 -10.93 -20.08
N THR A 51 -2.31 -9.58 -20.05
CA THR A 51 -3.62 -8.90 -20.22
C THR A 51 -3.47 -7.50 -20.83
N VAL A 52 -3.55 -7.40 -22.16
CA VAL A 52 -3.65 -6.08 -22.83
C VAL A 52 -5.03 -5.50 -22.53
N LEU A 53 -5.09 -4.57 -21.58
CA LEU A 53 -6.26 -3.71 -21.45
C LEU A 53 -6.27 -2.77 -22.67
N SER A 54 -7.14 -3.03 -23.65
CA SER A 54 -7.32 -2.14 -24.81
C SER A 54 -7.33 -0.67 -24.37
N PRO A 55 -6.66 0.26 -25.09
CA PRO A 55 -6.61 1.67 -24.70
C PRO A 55 -8.00 2.28 -24.47
N ALA A 56 -9.01 1.76 -25.17
CA ALA A 56 -10.41 2.12 -24.95
C ALA A 56 -10.96 1.72 -23.57
N ARG A 57 -10.58 0.55 -23.03
CA ARG A 57 -10.97 0.10 -21.67
C ARG A 57 -10.23 0.91 -20.60
N ALA A 58 -8.94 1.20 -20.79
CA ALA A 58 -8.18 2.07 -19.88
C ALA A 58 -8.80 3.48 -19.79
N ALA A 59 -9.13 4.08 -20.93
CA ALA A 59 -9.80 5.38 -20.98
C ALA A 59 -11.20 5.35 -20.33
N LYS A 60 -11.95 4.25 -20.44
CA LYS A 60 -13.25 4.07 -19.76
C LYS A 60 -13.08 4.01 -18.24
N GLU A 61 -12.11 3.25 -17.73
CA GLU A 61 -11.81 3.18 -16.29
C GLU A 61 -11.34 4.53 -15.74
N ALA A 62 -10.48 5.25 -16.46
CA ALA A 62 -10.07 6.61 -16.09
C ALA A 62 -11.27 7.58 -16.03
N LYS A 63 -12.21 7.51 -17.00
CA LYS A 63 -13.46 8.28 -16.96
C LYS A 63 -14.34 7.92 -15.76
N LYS A 64 -14.45 6.62 -15.43
CA LYS A 64 -15.19 6.13 -14.25
C LYS A 64 -14.56 6.64 -12.95
N ALA A 65 -13.24 6.58 -12.83
CA ALA A 65 -12.49 7.12 -11.70
C ALA A 65 -12.71 8.63 -11.54
N ARG A 66 -12.69 9.40 -12.63
CA ARG A 66 -12.99 10.84 -12.62
C ARG A 66 -14.43 11.14 -12.19
N LYS A 67 -15.41 10.33 -12.64
CA LYS A 67 -16.81 10.46 -12.21
C LYS A 67 -16.97 10.14 -10.72
N ALA A 68 -16.37 9.04 -10.24
CA ALA A 68 -16.38 8.66 -8.83
C ALA A 68 -15.79 9.76 -7.93
N ARG A 69 -14.70 10.41 -8.37
CA ARG A 69 -14.13 11.60 -7.71
C ARG A 69 -15.13 12.75 -7.57
N LYS A 70 -15.85 13.06 -8.65
CA LYS A 70 -16.84 14.15 -8.65
C LYS A 70 -18.04 13.83 -7.78
N ALA A 71 -18.46 12.56 -7.76
CA ALA A 71 -19.58 12.07 -6.96
C ALA A 71 -19.21 11.85 -5.47
N ASN A 72 -17.97 12.14 -5.05
CA ASN A 72 -17.53 11.86 -3.68
C ASN A 72 -18.27 12.76 -2.67
N PRO A 73 -19.10 12.18 -1.78
CA PRO A 73 -19.98 12.92 -0.85
C PRO A 73 -19.23 13.54 0.33
N LEU A 74 -17.94 13.25 0.51
CA LEU A 74 -17.15 13.78 1.62
C LEU A 74 -16.89 15.27 1.49
N THR A 75 -16.84 15.95 2.64
CA THR A 75 -16.44 17.36 2.72
C THR A 75 -14.96 17.53 2.37
N ALA A 76 -14.54 18.77 2.08
CA ALA A 76 -13.13 19.07 1.82
C ALA A 76 -12.20 18.69 2.99
N GLY A 77 -12.67 18.89 4.23
CA GLY A 77 -11.92 18.52 5.44
C GLY A 77 -11.75 17.01 5.59
N GLN A 78 -12.82 16.24 5.39
CA GLN A 78 -12.76 14.77 5.44
C GLN A 78 -11.86 14.17 4.36
N LYS A 79 -11.89 14.74 3.15
CA LYS A 79 -10.97 14.35 2.06
C LYS A 79 -9.51 14.59 2.44
N ARG A 80 -9.20 15.74 3.05
CA ARG A 80 -7.83 16.04 3.54
C ARG A 80 -7.41 15.08 4.65
N LEU A 81 -8.30 14.81 5.61
CA LEU A 81 -8.02 13.86 6.68
C LEU A 81 -7.73 12.45 6.14
N ALA A 82 -8.53 11.98 5.18
CA ALA A 82 -8.28 10.70 4.53
C ALA A 82 -6.93 10.68 3.77
N LEU A 83 -6.54 11.77 3.08
CA LEU A 83 -5.22 11.86 2.45
C LEU A 83 -4.08 11.81 3.46
N LEU A 84 -4.16 12.61 4.51
CA LEU A 84 -3.14 12.66 5.56
C LEU A 84 -3.02 11.31 6.25
N GLY A 85 -4.15 10.65 6.56
CA GLY A 85 -4.17 9.30 7.10
C GLY A 85 -3.53 8.29 6.16
N GLY A 86 -3.81 8.36 4.86
CA GLY A 86 -3.19 7.50 3.85
C GLY A 86 -1.67 7.67 3.79
N TYR A 87 -1.17 8.92 3.78
CA TYR A 87 0.26 9.19 3.82
C TYR A 87 0.91 8.75 5.12
N ALA A 88 0.25 8.95 6.26
CA ALA A 88 0.74 8.46 7.55
C ALA A 88 0.90 6.93 7.54
N CYS A 89 -0.08 6.19 7.00
CA CYS A 89 0.03 4.74 6.85
C CYS A 89 1.24 4.32 6.02
N PHE A 90 1.48 4.97 4.87
CA PHE A 90 2.65 4.66 4.04
C PHE A 90 3.97 5.02 4.72
N THR A 91 4.04 6.17 5.40
CA THR A 91 5.23 6.58 6.15
C THR A 91 5.56 5.59 7.26
N ILE A 92 4.56 5.18 8.06
CA ILE A 92 4.75 4.17 9.11
C ILE A 92 5.23 2.85 8.50
N CYS A 93 4.67 2.44 7.37
CA CYS A 93 5.05 1.22 6.66
C CYS A 93 6.52 1.25 6.22
N VAL A 94 6.95 2.35 5.59
CA VAL A 94 8.36 2.56 5.19
C VAL A 94 9.28 2.55 6.40
N LEU A 95 8.93 3.27 7.47
CA LEU A 95 9.72 3.30 8.71
C LEU A 95 9.84 1.91 9.34
N ALA A 96 8.76 1.13 9.38
CA ALA A 96 8.78 -0.23 9.91
C ALA A 96 9.71 -1.14 9.10
N VAL A 97 9.67 -1.06 7.76
CA VAL A 97 10.57 -1.84 6.89
C VAL A 97 12.02 -1.40 7.06
N LEU A 98 12.30 -0.10 7.05
CA LEU A 98 13.66 0.42 7.26
C LEU A 98 14.22 0.03 8.63
N TYR A 99 13.38 0.05 9.67
CA TYR A 99 13.77 -0.41 11.00
C TYR A 99 14.06 -1.92 11.01
N GLY A 100 13.25 -2.73 10.33
CA GLY A 100 13.52 -4.15 10.15
C GLY A 100 14.87 -4.39 9.45
N VAL A 101 15.16 -3.65 8.38
CA VAL A 101 16.44 -3.72 7.66
C VAL A 101 17.62 -3.32 8.56
N TYR A 102 17.47 -2.24 9.33
CA TYR A 102 18.45 -1.76 10.30
C TYR A 102 18.81 -2.84 11.32
N LEU A 103 17.81 -3.58 11.84
CA LEU A 103 18.01 -4.66 12.80
C LEU A 103 18.59 -5.96 12.21
N ILE A 104 18.43 -6.18 10.91
CA ILE A 104 18.92 -7.40 10.23
C ILE A 104 20.38 -7.24 9.81
N ILE A 105 20.80 -6.04 9.40
CA ILE A 105 22.13 -5.79 8.85
C ILE A 105 23.06 -5.31 9.97
N PRO A 106 24.01 -6.15 10.47
CA PRO A 106 24.87 -5.80 11.61
C PRO A 106 25.79 -4.62 11.35
N ALA A 107 26.06 -4.26 10.10
CA ALA A 107 26.85 -3.08 9.76
C ALA A 107 26.10 -1.76 10.01
N LEU A 108 24.77 -1.79 10.15
CA LEU A 108 23.94 -0.60 10.33
C LEU A 108 23.64 -0.30 11.81
N HIS A 109 23.74 -1.30 12.69
CA HIS A 109 23.43 -1.19 14.11
C HIS A 109 24.50 -1.90 14.96
N SER A 110 24.86 -1.32 16.10
CA SER A 110 25.90 -1.83 17.00
C SER A 110 25.31 -2.50 18.23
#